data_AF-A0A7S3TFE1-F1
#
_entry.id   AF-A0A7S3TFE1-F1
#
_cell.length_a   1.000
_cell.length_b   1.000
_cell.length_c   1.000
_cell.angle_alpha   90.00
_cell.angle_beta   90.00
_cell.angle_gamma   90.00
#
_symmetry.space_group_name_H-M   'P 1'
#
loop_
_entity.id
_entity.type
_entity.pdbx_description
1 polymer ?
#
loop_
_entity_poly.entity_id
_entity_poly.type
_entity_poly.pdbx_seq_one_letter_code
_entity_poly.pdbx_strand_id
1 'polypeptide(L)'
;MVASAANPQLAGYTPRTDQADFEAAFKARWVHGLNTQSPWSYVKEIIGRDYAQFLPMQWYIGEYGANGQDRSVIESDVRSMASYAEEEGSGFLGAAMFQFQTAYEKGGSELNFGMFSLGEQIGETGQICDMMHPCS
;
A
#
# COMPACT_ATOMS: atom_id res chain seq x y z
N MET A 1 -10.06 -9.44 11.53
CA MET A 1 -10.37 -10.85 11.16
C MET A 1 -9.58 -11.75 12.11
N VAL A 2 -10.15 -12.08 13.27
CA VAL A 2 -9.46 -12.81 14.37
C VAL A 2 -10.19 -14.10 14.74
N ALA A 3 -11.46 -14.24 14.33
CA ALA A 3 -12.36 -15.27 14.85
C ALA A 3 -11.88 -16.71 14.57
N SER A 4 -11.43 -17.02 13.35
CA SER A 4 -10.96 -18.36 12.99
C SER A 4 -9.52 -18.64 13.44
N ALA A 5 -8.71 -17.60 13.67
CA ALA A 5 -7.40 -17.76 14.29
C ALA A 5 -7.53 -18.09 15.79
N ALA A 6 -8.43 -17.40 16.49
CA ALA A 6 -8.72 -17.62 17.92
C ALA A 6 -9.61 -18.85 18.17
N ASN A 7 -10.44 -19.24 17.21
CA ASN A 7 -11.26 -20.45 17.27
C ASN A 7 -11.38 -21.11 15.89
N PRO A 8 -10.43 -21.99 15.53
CA PRO A 8 -10.44 -22.75 14.28
C PRO A 8 -11.68 -23.62 14.06
N GLN A 9 -12.36 -24.00 15.14
CA GLN A 9 -13.55 -24.85 15.05
C GLN A 9 -14.76 -24.12 14.44
N LEU A 10 -14.75 -22.79 14.37
CA LEU A 10 -15.74 -22.04 13.59
C LEU A 10 -15.71 -22.42 12.09
N ALA A 11 -14.57 -22.93 11.61
CA ALA A 11 -14.40 -23.45 10.25
C ALA A 11 -14.38 -24.98 10.19
N GLY A 12 -14.66 -25.68 11.31
CA GLY A 12 -14.52 -27.14 11.40
C GLY A 12 -13.09 -27.64 11.20
N TYR A 13 -12.10 -26.79 11.47
CA TYR A 13 -10.68 -27.11 11.29
C TYR A 13 -10.02 -27.40 12.65
N THR A 14 -9.30 -28.52 12.72
CA THR A 14 -8.43 -28.85 13.85
C THR A 14 -6.98 -28.60 13.43
N PRO A 15 -6.30 -27.58 13.97
CA PRO A 15 -4.91 -27.32 13.66
C PRO A 15 -4.01 -28.49 14.08
N ARG A 16 -2.90 -28.67 13.36
CA ARG A 16 -1.84 -29.63 13.72
C ARG A 16 -0.87 -29.11 14.78
N THR A 17 -0.96 -27.82 15.07
CA THR A 17 -0.13 -27.08 16.03
C THR A 17 -1.02 -26.65 17.18
N ASP A 18 -0.45 -26.49 18.36
CA ASP A 18 -1.18 -25.98 19.51
C ASP A 18 -1.81 -24.61 19.23
N GLN A 19 -3.00 -24.40 19.77
CA GLN A 19 -3.79 -23.19 19.52
C GLN A 19 -3.02 -21.90 19.84
N ALA A 20 -2.26 -21.92 20.95
CA ALA A 20 -1.45 -20.77 21.39
C ALA A 20 -0.36 -20.41 20.37
N ASP A 21 0.34 -21.42 19.84
CA ASP A 21 1.40 -21.23 18.84
C ASP A 21 0.83 -20.75 17.51
N PHE A 22 -0.34 -21.25 17.12
CA PHE A 22 -1.04 -20.78 15.93
C PHE A 22 -1.44 -19.31 16.04
N GLU A 23 -2.01 -18.91 17.17
CA GLU A 23 -2.35 -17.49 17.42
C GLU A 23 -1.12 -16.59 17.48
N ALA A 24 -0.03 -17.05 18.12
CA ALA A 24 1.22 -16.31 18.16
C ALA A 24 1.79 -16.11 16.76
N ALA A 25 1.81 -17.16 15.94
CA ALA A 25 2.24 -17.09 14.55
C ALA A 25 1.35 -16.16 13.72
N PHE A 26 0.03 -16.20 13.93
CA PHE A 26 -0.90 -15.30 13.25
C PHE A 26 -0.61 -13.83 13.59
N LYS A 27 -0.50 -13.51 14.88
CA LYS A 27 -0.23 -12.14 15.35
C LYS A 27 1.12 -11.60 14.86
N ALA A 28 2.11 -12.47 14.68
CA ALA A 28 3.47 -12.08 14.27
C ALA A 28 3.69 -12.01 12.75
N ARG A 29 2.85 -12.66 11.92
CA ARG A 29 3.10 -12.82 10.48
C ARG A 29 2.10 -12.09 9.59
N TRP A 30 1.00 -11.61 10.13
CA TRP A 30 -0.02 -10.89 9.38
C TRP A 30 0.11 -9.39 9.56
N VAL A 31 -0.25 -8.68 8.49
CA VAL A 31 -0.26 -7.22 8.40
C VAL A 31 -1.59 -6.82 7.77
N HIS A 32 -2.18 -5.71 8.22
CA HIS A 32 -3.38 -5.15 7.62
C HIS A 32 -3.03 -4.43 6.31
N GLY A 33 -3.60 -4.89 5.19
CA GLY A 33 -3.45 -4.22 3.89
C GLY A 33 -4.74 -3.50 3.49
N LEU A 34 -4.60 -2.37 2.79
CA LEU A 34 -5.70 -1.74 2.06
C LEU A 34 -5.25 -1.15 0.72
N ASN A 35 -6.18 -0.98 -0.20
CA ASN A 35 -5.97 -0.28 -1.47
C ASN A 35 -6.82 0.99 -1.45
N THR A 36 -6.31 2.09 -1.98
CA THR A 36 -7.00 3.38 -1.93
C THR A 36 -6.66 4.25 -3.14
N GLN A 37 -7.65 5.04 -3.56
CA GLN A 37 -7.47 6.16 -4.48
C GLN A 37 -7.66 7.52 -3.79
N SER A 38 -7.99 7.51 -2.49
CA SER A 38 -8.20 8.72 -1.70
C SER A 38 -6.87 9.40 -1.39
N PRO A 39 -6.85 10.75 -1.27
CA PRO A 39 -5.68 11.49 -0.82
C PRO A 39 -5.14 10.98 0.52
N TRP A 40 -3.82 11.02 0.70
CA TRP A 40 -3.17 10.53 1.91
C TRP A 40 -3.66 11.21 3.19
N SER A 41 -3.96 12.51 3.14
CA SER A 41 -4.46 13.26 4.30
C SER A 41 -5.71 12.61 4.93
N TYR A 42 -6.68 12.22 4.09
CA TYR A 42 -7.88 11.51 4.53
C TYR A 42 -7.56 10.12 5.09
N VAL A 43 -6.68 9.39 4.41
CA VAL A 43 -6.29 8.03 4.81
C VAL A 43 -5.59 8.07 6.17
N LYS A 44 -4.62 8.97 6.37
CA LYS A 44 -3.89 9.15 7.63
C LYS A 44 -4.85 9.48 8.78
N GLU A 45 -5.76 10.42 8.58
CA GLU A 45 -6.67 10.88 9.63
C GLU A 45 -7.69 9.81 10.04
N ILE A 46 -8.34 9.17 9.07
CA ILE A 46 -9.44 8.24 9.35
C ILE A 46 -8.91 6.84 9.59
N ILE A 47 -8.15 6.30 8.64
CA ILE A 47 -7.68 4.91 8.71
C ILE A 47 -6.60 4.76 9.77
N GLY A 48 -5.62 5.67 9.82
CA GLY A 48 -4.57 5.63 10.84
C GLY A 48 -5.13 5.63 12.26
N ARG A 49 -6.14 6.47 12.53
CA ARG A 49 -6.84 6.49 13.82
C ARG A 49 -7.56 5.17 14.09
N ASP A 50 -8.35 4.69 13.14
CA ASP A 50 -9.17 3.49 13.34
C ASP A 50 -8.31 2.22 13.42
N TYR A 51 -7.13 2.21 12.81
CA TYR A 51 -6.21 1.06 12.83
C TYR A 51 -5.32 1.02 14.07
N ALA A 52 -5.22 2.10 14.84
CA ALA A 52 -4.47 2.12 16.10
C ALA A 52 -4.93 1.02 17.08
N GLN A 53 -6.21 0.61 17.02
CA GLN A 53 -6.75 -0.47 17.83
C GLN A 53 -6.16 -1.86 17.51
N PHE A 54 -5.52 -2.03 16.36
CA PHE A 54 -4.97 -3.30 15.91
C PHE A 54 -3.49 -3.48 16.25
N LEU A 55 -2.85 -2.45 16.84
CA LEU A 55 -1.48 -2.57 17.31
C LEU A 55 -1.32 -3.74 18.30
N PRO A 56 -0.21 -4.49 18.23
CA PRO A 56 1.00 -4.22 17.44
C PRO A 56 0.94 -4.74 15.99
N MET A 57 -0.19 -5.27 15.51
CA MET A 57 -0.32 -5.69 14.11
C MET A 57 -0.26 -4.45 13.20
N GLN A 58 0.79 -4.40 12.40
CA GLN A 58 1.08 -3.27 11.52
C GLN A 58 0.13 -3.21 10.33
N TRP A 59 0.19 -2.12 9.57
CA TRP A 59 -0.60 -1.92 8.38
C TRP A 59 0.16 -1.21 7.25
N TYR A 60 -0.31 -1.38 6.02
CA TYR A 60 0.30 -0.79 4.83
C TYR A 60 -0.74 -0.54 3.73
N ILE A 61 -0.40 0.32 2.77
CA ILE A 61 -1.21 0.50 1.56
C ILE A 61 -0.62 -0.40 0.46
N GLY A 62 -1.39 -1.40 0.04
CA GLY A 62 -0.99 -2.34 -1.02
C GLY A 62 -1.05 -1.71 -2.41
N GLU A 63 -2.00 -0.80 -2.63
CA GLU A 63 -2.13 -0.02 -3.86
C GLU A 63 -2.56 1.40 -3.52
N TYR A 64 -1.64 2.35 -3.70
CA TYR A 64 -1.94 3.78 -3.73
C TYR A 64 -2.13 4.23 -5.17
N GLY A 65 -3.39 4.41 -5.58
CA GLY A 65 -3.77 4.83 -6.91
C GLY A 65 -4.05 6.32 -6.98
N ALA A 66 -3.07 7.12 -7.41
CA ALA A 66 -3.20 8.57 -7.51
C ALA A 66 -4.01 9.03 -8.74
N ASN A 67 -5.25 8.55 -8.89
CA ASN A 67 -6.07 8.76 -10.09
C ASN A 67 -6.34 10.24 -10.35
N GLY A 68 -5.75 10.79 -11.42
CA GLY A 68 -6.00 12.17 -11.85
C GLY A 68 -5.59 13.23 -10.81
N GLN A 69 -4.75 12.87 -9.84
CA GLN A 69 -4.22 13.81 -8.87
C GLN A 69 -3.08 14.63 -9.50
N ASP A 70 -2.95 15.89 -9.10
CA ASP A 70 -1.84 16.73 -9.52
C ASP A 70 -0.50 16.19 -8.99
N ARG A 71 0.56 16.35 -9.79
CA ARG A 71 1.93 15.95 -9.42
C ARG A 71 2.35 16.42 -8.03
N SER A 72 2.04 17.66 -7.68
CA SER A 72 2.40 18.24 -6.38
C SER A 72 1.71 17.53 -5.20
N VAL A 73 0.48 17.07 -5.40
CA VAL A 73 -0.27 16.29 -4.40
C VAL A 73 0.37 14.91 -4.24
N ILE A 74 0.68 14.23 -5.35
CA ILE A 74 1.33 12.92 -5.34
C ILE A 74 2.67 12.99 -4.62
N GLU A 75 3.52 13.97 -4.95
CA GLU A 75 4.81 14.17 -4.31
C GLU A 75 4.68 14.46 -2.80
N SER A 76 3.71 15.28 -2.39
CA SER A 76 3.44 15.57 -0.98
C SER A 76 2.97 14.32 -0.23
N ASP A 77 2.07 13.55 -0.84
CA ASP A 77 1.48 12.35 -0.23
C ASP A 77 2.54 11.27 -0.04
N VAL A 78 3.37 11.00 -1.06
CA VAL A 78 4.46 10.03 -0.96
C VAL A 78 5.48 10.42 0.11
N ARG A 79 5.87 11.70 0.18
CA ARG A 79 6.78 12.17 1.24
C ARG A 79 6.17 12.03 2.63
N SER A 80 4.90 12.38 2.77
CA SER A 80 4.20 12.28 4.06
C SER A 80 4.00 10.84 4.50
N MET A 81 3.70 9.92 3.57
CA MET A 81 3.65 8.48 3.84
C MET A 81 5.00 7.95 4.31
N ALA A 82 6.10 8.34 3.65
CA ALA A 82 7.45 7.94 4.06
C ALA A 82 7.78 8.43 5.48
N SER A 83 7.52 9.71 5.79
CA SER A 83 7.73 10.24 7.15
C SER A 83 6.85 9.54 8.20
N TYR A 84 5.59 9.25 7.87
CA TYR A 84 4.67 8.59 8.82
C TYR A 84 5.05 7.13 9.11
N ALA A 85 5.68 6.44 8.15
CA ALA A 85 6.21 5.09 8.35
C ALA A 85 7.40 5.07 9.34
N GLU A 86 8.09 6.19 9.52
CA GLU A 86 9.17 6.36 10.49
C GLU A 86 8.68 6.82 11.88
N GLU A 87 7.43 7.30 11.99
CA GLU A 87 6.85 7.75 13.25
C GLU A 87 6.63 6.57 14.23
N GLU A 88 7.21 6.67 15.43
CA GLU A 88 7.04 5.66 16.47
C GLU A 88 5.57 5.48 16.85
N GLY A 89 5.11 4.24 16.90
CA GLY A 89 3.73 3.90 17.28
C GLY A 89 2.69 4.10 16.17
N SER A 90 3.06 4.56 14.96
CA SER A 90 2.12 4.66 13.83
C SER A 90 1.59 3.30 13.38
N GLY A 91 2.41 2.25 13.54
CA GLY A 91 2.15 0.91 13.01
C GLY A 91 2.11 0.86 11.47
N PHE A 92 2.38 1.97 10.79
CA PHE A 92 2.32 2.07 9.34
C PHE A 92 3.66 1.67 8.72
N LEU A 93 3.63 0.78 7.73
CA LEU A 93 4.82 0.28 7.05
C LEU A 93 5.15 1.02 5.76
N GLY A 94 4.22 1.81 5.22
CA GLY A 94 4.37 2.48 3.93
C GLY A 94 3.31 2.08 2.91
N ALA A 95 3.59 2.40 1.65
CA ALA A 95 2.68 2.23 0.53
C ALA A 95 3.39 1.72 -0.72
N ALA A 96 2.69 0.91 -1.52
CA ALA A 96 3.09 0.58 -2.88
C ALA A 96 2.26 1.39 -3.89
N MET A 97 2.93 2.04 -4.84
CA MET A 97 2.29 2.82 -5.89
C MET A 97 1.59 1.91 -6.90
N PHE A 98 0.30 2.16 -7.13
CA PHE A 98 -0.42 1.59 -8.27
C PHE A 98 -0.42 2.66 -9.38
N GLN A 99 0.32 2.47 -10.47
CA GLN A 99 1.11 1.30 -10.88
C GLN A 99 2.43 1.73 -11.53
N PHE A 100 3.38 0.79 -11.65
CA PHE A 100 4.70 1.12 -12.20
C PHE A 100 4.58 1.68 -13.63
N GLN A 101 3.94 0.96 -14.54
CA GLN A 101 3.74 1.38 -15.93
C GLN A 101 2.27 1.70 -16.17
N THR A 102 1.96 2.74 -16.95
CA THR A 102 0.61 3.01 -17.45
C THR A 102 0.03 1.80 -18.18
N ALA A 103 -1.19 1.37 -17.81
CA ALA A 103 -1.88 0.22 -18.41
C ALA A 103 -2.64 0.62 -19.68
N TYR A 104 -1.90 0.86 -20.78
CA TYR A 104 -2.47 1.26 -22.07
C TYR A 104 -3.46 0.24 -22.64
N GLU A 105 -3.30 -1.05 -22.33
CA GLU A 105 -4.18 -2.13 -22.77
C GLU A 105 -5.58 -2.07 -22.14
N LYS A 106 -5.72 -1.47 -20.95
CA LYS A 106 -7.00 -1.32 -20.27
C LYS A 106 -7.73 -0.04 -20.67
N GLY A 107 -6.99 1.01 -21.01
CA GLY A 107 -7.54 2.31 -21.39
C GLY A 107 -8.36 3.00 -20.28
N GLY A 108 -9.16 3.99 -20.66
CA GLY A 108 -10.05 4.70 -19.72
C GLY A 108 -9.30 5.35 -18.56
N SER A 109 -9.83 5.22 -17.34
CA SER A 109 -9.19 5.76 -16.12
C SER A 109 -7.86 5.09 -15.79
N GLU A 110 -7.58 3.90 -16.32
CA GLU A 110 -6.35 3.17 -16.02
C GLU A 110 -5.10 3.87 -16.57
N LEU A 111 -5.30 4.81 -17.51
CA LEU A 111 -4.25 5.63 -18.10
C LEU A 111 -3.66 6.67 -17.13
N ASN A 112 -4.31 6.93 -15.99
CA ASN A 112 -3.92 7.98 -15.06
C ASN A 112 -3.05 7.50 -13.88
N PHE A 113 -2.80 6.19 -13.75
CA PHE A 113 -2.13 5.62 -12.57
C PHE A 113 -0.64 5.35 -12.75
N GLY A 114 -0.19 5.21 -13.99
CA GLY A 114 1.18 4.79 -14.28
C GLY A 114 2.21 5.82 -13.84
N MET A 115 3.21 5.41 -13.08
CA MET A 115 4.39 6.24 -12.82
C MET A 115 5.22 6.45 -14.09
N PHE A 116 5.29 5.43 -14.94
CA PHE A 116 6.06 5.43 -16.17
C PHE A 116 5.17 5.20 -17.38
N SER A 117 5.35 6.03 -18.41
CA SER A 117 4.74 5.84 -19.73
C SER A 117 5.62 4.92 -20.60
N LEU A 118 5.00 4.25 -21.57
CA LEU A 118 5.73 3.54 -22.62
C LEU A 118 6.37 4.55 -23.58
N GLY A 119 7.58 4.26 -24.05
CA GLY A 119 8.20 5.00 -25.15
C GLY A 119 7.59 4.65 -26.50
N GLU A 120 8.10 5.28 -27.56
CA GLU A 120 7.64 5.04 -28.93
C GLU A 120 8.06 3.66 -29.45
N GLN A 121 9.15 3.09 -28.93
CA GLN A 121 9.65 1.76 -29.30
C GLN A 121 9.72 0.81 -28.09
N ILE A 122 9.62 -0.50 -28.36
CA ILE A 122 9.80 -1.53 -27.35
C ILE A 122 11.22 -1.45 -26.79
N GLY A 123 11.34 -1.24 -25.47
CA GLY A 123 12.63 -1.06 -24.79
C GLY A 123 13.02 0.40 -24.56
N GLU A 124 12.27 1.35 -25.09
CA GLU A 124 12.38 2.76 -24.75
C GLU A 124 11.39 3.10 -23.62
N THR A 125 11.89 3.69 -22.55
CA THR A 125 11.04 4.33 -21.54
C THR A 125 10.84 5.79 -21.93
N GLY A 126 9.80 6.45 -21.41
CA GLY A 126 9.81 7.92 -21.37
C GLY A 126 11.09 8.45 -20.71
N GLN A 127 11.44 9.73 -20.95
CA GLN A 127 12.65 10.34 -20.38
C GLN A 127 12.67 10.17 -18.86
N ILE A 128 13.53 9.28 -18.34
CA ILE A 128 13.77 9.12 -16.91
C ILE A 128 14.79 10.19 -16.54
N CYS A 129 14.30 11.27 -15.95
CA CYS A 129 15.17 12.36 -15.57
C CYS A 129 15.69 12.15 -14.16
N ASP A 130 17.02 12.21 -14.02
CA ASP A 130 17.72 12.11 -12.74
C ASP A 130 18.75 13.23 -12.61
N MET A 131 19.51 13.24 -11.51
CA MET A 131 20.53 14.26 -11.28
C MET A 131 21.68 14.23 -12.31
N MET A 132 21.86 13.13 -13.04
CA MET A 132 22.84 13.01 -14.11
C MET A 132 22.25 13.25 -15.51
N HIS A 133 20.92 13.15 -15.66
CA HIS A 133 20.18 13.29 -16.91
C HIS A 133 18.95 14.20 -16.72
N PRO A 134 19.11 15.53 -16.64
CA PRO A 134 17.98 16.44 -16.53
C PRO A 134 17.10 16.40 -17.78
N CYS A 135 15.77 16.50 -17.62
CA CYS A 135 14.83 16.66 -18.72
C CYS A 135 15.11 17.97 -19.47
N SER A 136 14.99 17.95 -20.79
CA SER A 136 15.06 19.12 -21.68
C SER A 136 13.73 19.88 -21.76
#